data_AF-A0A397UCC0-F1
#
_entry.id   AF-A0A397UCC0-F1
#
_cell.length_a   1.000
_cell.length_b   1.000
_cell.length_c   1.000
_cell.angle_alpha   90.00
_cell.angle_beta   90.00
_cell.angle_gamma   90.00
#
_symmetry.space_group_name_H-M   'P 1'
#
loop_
_entity.id
_entity.type
_entity.pdbx_description
1 polymer ?
#
loop_
_entity_poly.entity_id
_entity_poly.type
_entity_poly.pdbx_seq_one_letter_code
_entity_poly.pdbx_strand_id
1 'polypeptide(L)'
;MTFKDLTKPFFCEDEKDDIEVFSSTMKVNAKIDDMIKINRLRNIKQGEKKMARGYTSRFDAYLDLVKNSVKEYEKKDWFLDRLHELYQSKVEHFCPDIYMKTKKCALQIENFQKDRE
;
A
#
# COMPACT_ATOMS: atom_id res chain seq x y z
N MET A 1 -54.81 36.67 38.99
CA MET A 1 -53.90 35.96 39.91
C MET A 1 -54.35 34.51 39.96
N THR A 2 -53.67 33.62 39.24
CA THR A 2 -53.50 32.18 39.53
C THR A 2 -52.52 31.58 38.51
N PHE A 3 -51.68 30.67 38.99
CA PHE A 3 -50.43 30.13 38.45
C PHE A 3 -50.62 28.78 37.72
N LYS A 4 -49.69 28.47 36.79
CA LYS A 4 -49.24 27.14 36.28
C LYS A 4 -50.25 26.40 35.36
N ASP A 5 -49.85 25.75 34.27
CA ASP A 5 -48.81 24.73 34.24
C ASP A 5 -48.03 24.57 32.92
N LEU A 6 -46.79 24.13 33.10
CA LEU A 6 -45.78 23.83 32.11
C LEU A 6 -45.97 22.39 31.61
N THR A 7 -46.36 22.20 30.36
CA THR A 7 -46.21 20.91 29.68
C THR A 7 -45.85 21.12 28.20
N LYS A 8 -44.60 21.53 27.96
CA LYS A 8 -43.92 21.20 26.71
C LYS A 8 -43.22 19.85 26.93
N PRO A 9 -43.53 18.80 26.17
CA PRO A 9 -42.60 17.70 26.05
C PRO A 9 -41.41 18.21 25.21
N PHE A 10 -40.31 18.51 25.90
CA PHE A 10 -38.98 18.46 25.31
C PHE A 10 -38.71 16.98 25.00
N PHE A 11 -38.93 16.57 23.76
CA PHE A 11 -38.28 15.38 23.23
C PHE A 11 -37.24 15.86 22.24
N CYS A 12 -35.98 15.59 22.58
CA CYS A 12 -34.81 15.90 21.78
C CYS A 12 -34.94 15.27 20.39
N GLU A 13 -34.95 16.10 19.37
CA GLU A 13 -34.33 15.73 18.10
C GLU A 13 -32.82 15.65 18.37
N ASP A 14 -32.19 14.49 18.12
CA ASP A 14 -30.80 14.35 17.65
C ASP A 14 -30.38 12.87 17.78
N GLU A 15 -30.78 12.05 16.81
CA GLU A 15 -30.31 10.66 16.66
C GLU A 15 -29.77 10.45 15.22
N LYS A 16 -29.05 11.45 14.69
CA LYS A 16 -28.43 11.40 13.36
C LYS A 16 -26.91 11.53 13.34
N ASP A 17 -26.30 11.93 14.46
CA ASP A 17 -24.85 12.16 14.51
C ASP A 17 -24.05 10.85 14.67
N ASP A 18 -24.61 9.82 15.29
CA ASP A 18 -23.84 8.60 15.60
C ASP A 18 -23.53 7.75 14.36
N ILE A 19 -24.42 7.71 13.36
CA ILE A 19 -24.21 6.94 12.12
C ILE A 19 -23.20 7.64 11.21
N GLU A 20 -23.25 8.98 11.10
CA GLU A 20 -22.30 9.75 10.31
C GLU A 20 -20.91 9.75 10.95
N VAL A 21 -20.82 9.88 12.28
CA VAL A 21 -19.56 9.80 13.02
C VAL A 21 -18.95 8.40 12.92
N PHE A 22 -19.76 7.33 13.02
CA PHE A 22 -19.28 5.96 12.86
C PHE A 22 -18.77 5.65 11.44
N SER A 23 -19.54 6.03 10.41
CA SER A 23 -19.15 5.88 9.01
C SER A 23 -17.88 6.67 8.67
N SER A 24 -17.75 7.88 9.22
CA SER A 24 -16.56 8.72 9.07
C SER A 24 -15.36 8.12 9.80
N THR A 25 -15.54 7.63 11.02
CA THR A 25 -14.48 6.98 11.82
C THR A 25 -13.98 5.70 11.13
N MET A 26 -14.87 4.86 10.59
CA MET A 26 -14.47 3.67 9.83
C MET A 26 -13.69 4.00 8.57
N LYS A 27 -14.08 5.04 7.82
CA LYS A 27 -13.33 5.51 6.65
C LYS A 27 -11.95 6.05 7.02
N VAL A 28 -11.81 6.74 8.15
CA VAL A 28 -10.53 7.21 8.66
C VAL A 28 -9.65 6.04 9.07
N ASN A 29 -10.19 5.06 9.78
CA ASN A 29 -9.45 3.85 10.19
C ASN A 29 -8.97 3.03 8.98
N ALA A 30 -9.80 2.88 7.94
CA ALA A 30 -9.41 2.20 6.71
C ALA A 30 -8.28 2.92 5.96
N LYS A 31 -8.32 4.26 5.91
CA LYS A 31 -7.23 5.07 5.33
C LYS A 31 -5.93 4.95 6.11
N ILE A 32 -5.99 4.90 7.44
CA ILE A 32 -4.81 4.72 8.31
C ILE A 32 -4.19 3.33 8.08
N ASP A 33 -5.03 2.28 8.00
CA ASP A 33 -4.56 0.90 7.77
C ASP A 33 -3.85 0.77 6.41
N ASP A 34 -4.42 1.33 5.35
CA ASP A 34 -3.77 1.37 4.02
C ASP A 34 -2.44 2.12 4.06
N MET A 35 -2.37 3.25 4.78
CA MET A 35 -1.13 4.01 4.93
C MET A 35 -0.04 3.18 5.62
N ILE A 36 -0.39 2.42 6.66
CA ILE A 36 0.55 1.53 7.35
C ILE A 36 1.06 0.43 6.40
N LYS A 37 0.17 -0.20 5.63
CA LYS A 37 0.53 -1.24 4.67
C LYS A 37 1.42 -0.71 3.53
N ILE A 38 1.11 0.48 2.99
CA ILE A 38 1.93 1.14 1.97
C ILE A 38 3.32 1.45 2.53
N ASN A 39 3.41 1.97 3.76
CA ASN A 39 4.70 2.23 4.40
C ASN A 39 5.52 0.96 4.61
N ARG A 40 4.87 -0.18 4.92
CA ARG A 40 5.56 -1.48 4.99
C ARG A 40 6.10 -1.87 3.61
N LEU A 41 5.28 -1.80 2.57
CA LEU A 41 5.66 -2.13 1.18
C LEU A 41 6.89 -1.34 0.72
N ARG A 42 6.90 -0.01 0.94
CA ARG A 42 8.01 0.89 0.55
C ARG A 42 9.35 0.60 1.23
N ASN A 43 9.32 -0.06 2.39
CA ASN A 43 10.50 -0.32 3.20
C ASN A 43 11.04 -1.75 3.04
N ILE A 44 10.43 -2.58 2.20
CA ILE A 44 10.95 -3.92 1.89
C ILE A 44 12.20 -3.78 1.04
N LYS A 45 13.36 -4.10 1.62
CA LYS A 45 14.62 -4.21 0.90
C LYS A 45 14.87 -5.64 0.42
N GLN A 46 15.50 -5.78 -0.75
CA GLN A 46 15.99 -7.08 -1.21
C GLN A 46 16.93 -7.70 -0.18
N GLY A 47 17.96 -6.96 0.24
CA GLY A 47 19.02 -7.42 1.14
C GLY A 47 20.18 -8.07 0.37
N GLU A 48 21.40 -7.91 0.86
CA GLU A 48 22.66 -8.21 0.14
C GLU A 48 22.77 -9.66 -0.36
N LYS A 49 22.27 -10.63 0.40
CA LYS A 49 22.39 -12.06 0.08
C LYS A 49 21.13 -12.67 -0.55
N LYS A 50 20.08 -11.87 -0.79
CA LYS A 50 18.80 -12.40 -1.23
C LYS A 50 18.68 -12.31 -2.75
N MET A 51 18.38 -13.45 -3.36
CA MET A 51 17.96 -13.58 -4.75
C MET A 51 16.82 -12.61 -5.09
N ALA A 52 16.84 -12.01 -6.28
CA ALA A 52 15.80 -11.10 -6.79
C ALA A 52 14.42 -11.76 -6.74
N ARG A 53 14.35 -13.08 -6.96
CA ARG A 53 13.13 -13.89 -6.84
C ARG A 53 12.53 -13.82 -5.44
N GLY A 54 13.35 -14.01 -4.41
CA GLY A 54 12.88 -13.97 -3.01
C GLY A 54 12.47 -12.57 -2.55
N TYR A 55 13.06 -11.52 -3.14
CA TYR A 55 12.59 -10.15 -2.96
C TYR A 55 11.25 -9.91 -3.66
N THR A 56 11.15 -10.29 -4.94
CA THR A 56 9.94 -10.16 -5.76
C THR A 56 8.73 -10.82 -5.09
N SER A 57 8.86 -12.05 -4.62
CA SER A 57 7.76 -12.75 -3.95
C SER A 57 7.28 -12.03 -2.69
N ARG A 58 8.20 -11.47 -1.90
CA ARG A 58 7.82 -10.67 -0.72
C ARG A 58 7.13 -9.39 -1.14
N PHE A 59 7.71 -8.65 -2.09
CA PHE A 59 7.14 -7.40 -2.57
C PHE A 59 5.72 -7.59 -3.12
N ASP A 60 5.49 -8.63 -3.93
CA ASP A 60 4.15 -8.98 -4.45
C ASP A 60 3.15 -9.26 -3.32
N ALA A 61 3.56 -10.01 -2.29
CA ALA A 61 2.68 -10.35 -1.17
C ALA A 61 2.19 -9.11 -0.40
N TYR A 62 3.05 -8.10 -0.22
CA TYR A 62 2.65 -6.84 0.41
C TYR A 62 1.90 -5.92 -0.55
N LEU A 63 2.25 -5.96 -1.84
CA LEU A 63 1.59 -5.17 -2.87
C LEU A 63 0.12 -5.59 -3.06
N ASP A 64 -0.18 -6.88 -3.00
CA ASP A 64 -1.55 -7.39 -3.17
C ASP A 64 -2.53 -6.81 -2.12
N LEU A 65 -2.02 -6.51 -0.91
CA LEU A 65 -2.80 -5.90 0.17
C LEU A 65 -3.21 -4.45 -0.11
N VAL A 66 -2.49 -3.75 -1.01
CA VAL A 66 -2.68 -2.31 -1.28
C VAL A 66 -2.79 -2.00 -2.77
N LYS A 67 -2.97 -3.02 -3.62
CA LYS A 67 -2.89 -2.88 -5.08
C LYS A 67 -3.85 -1.87 -5.69
N ASN A 68 -4.99 -1.64 -5.03
CA ASN A 68 -6.02 -0.69 -5.43
C ASN A 68 -5.74 0.74 -4.93
N SER A 69 -4.86 0.89 -3.94
CA SER A 69 -4.52 2.14 -3.27
C SER A 69 -3.22 2.75 -3.79
N VAL A 70 -2.57 2.10 -4.77
CA VAL A 70 -1.24 2.45 -5.29
C VAL A 70 -1.25 2.45 -6.83
N LYS A 71 -0.66 3.46 -7.45
CA LYS A 71 -0.57 3.58 -8.91
C LYS A 71 0.58 2.75 -9.47
N GLU A 72 0.48 2.32 -10.73
CA GLU A 72 1.49 1.46 -11.37
C GLU A 72 2.91 2.03 -11.36
N TYR A 73 3.08 3.35 -11.59
CA TYR A 73 4.40 3.97 -11.53
C TYR A 73 5.01 3.92 -10.13
N GLU A 74 4.19 4.07 -9.09
CA GLU A 74 4.66 4.00 -7.69
C GLU A 74 5.14 2.57 -7.36
N LYS A 75 4.41 1.55 -7.82
CA LYS A 75 4.81 0.14 -7.67
C LYS A 75 6.17 -0.10 -8.31
N LYS A 76 6.37 0.40 -9.53
CA LYS A 76 7.64 0.32 -10.25
C LYS A 76 8.76 1.01 -9.46
N ASP A 77 8.56 2.27 -9.08
CA ASP A 77 9.61 3.07 -8.46
C ASP A 77 10.03 2.50 -7.10
N TRP A 78 9.07 2.07 -6.28
CA TRP A 78 9.36 1.45 -4.99
C TRP A 78 10.04 0.09 -5.12
N PHE A 79 9.72 -0.66 -6.18
CA PHE A 79 10.39 -1.92 -6.46
C PHE A 79 11.84 -1.69 -6.87
N LEU A 80 12.09 -0.74 -7.78
CA LEU A 80 13.43 -0.41 -8.26
C LEU A 80 14.33 0.15 -7.17
N ASP A 81 13.84 1.12 -6.38
CA ASP A 81 14.61 1.78 -5.31
C ASP A 81 15.10 0.81 -4.23
N ARG A 82 14.42 -0.33 -4.07
CA ARG A 82 14.74 -1.33 -3.05
C ARG A 82 15.33 -2.61 -3.61
N LEU A 83 15.46 -2.69 -4.94
CA LEU A 83 16.16 -3.76 -5.64
C LEU A 83 17.65 -3.62 -5.37
N HIS A 84 18.35 -4.75 -5.26
CA HIS A 84 19.78 -4.73 -5.03
C HIS A 84 20.50 -4.14 -6.26
N GLU A 85 21.53 -3.32 -6.02
CA GLU A 85 22.23 -2.50 -7.01
C GLU A 85 22.66 -3.28 -8.27
N LEU A 86 23.17 -4.51 -8.08
CA LEU A 86 23.55 -5.43 -9.16
C LEU A 86 22.43 -5.72 -10.17
N TYR A 87 21.18 -5.77 -9.71
CA TYR A 87 20.02 -5.94 -10.57
C TYR A 87 19.47 -4.57 -11.00
N GLN A 88 19.46 -3.58 -10.10
CA GLN A 88 18.93 -2.24 -10.35
C GLN A 88 19.52 -1.61 -11.61
N SER A 89 20.85 -1.48 -11.67
CA SER A 89 21.54 -0.86 -12.82
C SER A 89 21.23 -1.58 -14.14
N LYS A 90 21.17 -2.92 -14.09
CA LYS A 90 20.84 -3.74 -15.27
C LYS A 90 19.38 -3.57 -15.69
N VAL A 91 18.44 -3.53 -14.75
CA VAL A 91 17.02 -3.34 -15.03
C VAL A 91 16.77 -1.94 -15.57
N GLU A 92 17.39 -0.92 -14.97
CA GLU A 92 17.31 0.48 -15.42
C GLU A 92 17.82 0.64 -16.85
N HIS A 93 18.85 -0.10 -17.26
CA HIS A 93 19.33 -0.12 -18.64
C HIS A 93 18.25 -0.55 -19.65
N PHE A 94 17.32 -1.43 -19.27
CA PHE A 94 16.21 -1.86 -20.13
C PHE A 94 15.02 -0.89 -20.10
N CYS A 95 15.07 0.19 -19.31
CA CYS A 95 14.05 1.24 -19.20
C CYS A 95 12.60 0.73 -19.12
N PRO A 96 12.25 -0.22 -18.23
CA PRO A 96 10.88 -0.67 -18.12
C PRO A 96 9.95 0.47 -17.68
N ASP A 97 8.83 0.61 -18.37
CA ASP A 97 7.79 1.61 -18.15
C ASP A 97 6.84 1.24 -16.99
N ILE A 98 6.64 -0.06 -16.76
CA ILE A 98 5.70 -0.59 -15.75
C ILE A 98 6.35 -1.60 -14.81
N TYR A 99 5.71 -1.80 -13.64
CA TYR A 99 6.15 -2.73 -12.61
C TYR A 99 6.34 -4.16 -13.16
N MET A 100 5.39 -4.67 -13.94
CA MET A 100 5.45 -6.04 -14.46
C MET A 100 6.67 -6.31 -15.36
N LYS A 101 7.05 -5.34 -16.20
CA LYS A 101 8.26 -5.47 -17.04
C LYS A 101 9.52 -5.42 -16.18
N THR A 102 9.56 -4.49 -15.22
CA THR A 102 10.65 -4.33 -14.25
C THR A 102 10.92 -5.63 -13.49
N LYS A 103 9.87 -6.22 -12.92
CA LYS A 103 9.90 -7.52 -12.25
C LYS A 103 10.44 -8.62 -13.16
N LYS A 104 9.93 -8.70 -14.39
CA LYS A 104 10.35 -9.73 -15.36
C LYS A 104 11.85 -9.60 -15.69
N CYS A 105 12.34 -8.38 -15.91
CA CYS A 105 13.76 -8.12 -16.15
C CYS A 105 14.61 -8.58 -14.95
N ALA A 106 14.23 -8.24 -13.73
CA ALA A 106 14.97 -8.65 -12.52
C ALA A 106 15.10 -10.19 -12.42
N LEU A 107 14.01 -10.92 -12.71
CA LEU A 107 14.01 -12.39 -12.70
C LEU A 107 14.83 -13.00 -13.84
N GLN A 108 14.79 -12.39 -15.03
CA GLN A 108 15.62 -12.83 -16.16
C GLN A 108 17.11 -12.67 -15.85
N ILE A 109 17.50 -11.52 -15.29
CA ILE A 109 18.89 -11.26 -14.88
C ILE A 109 19.37 -12.31 -13.87
N GLU A 110 18.53 -12.66 -12.88
CA GLU A 110 18.87 -13.73 -11.93
C GLU A 110 19.09 -15.07 -12.62
N ASN A 111 18.22 -15.48 -13.54
CA ASN A 111 18.37 -16.74 -14.25
C ASN A 111 19.66 -16.74 -15.09
N PHE A 112 19.96 -15.66 -15.81
CA PHE A 112 21.20 -15.53 -16.59
C PHE A 112 22.47 -15.56 -15.72
N GLN A 113 22.40 -15.14 -14.46
CA GLN A 113 23.53 -15.24 -13.53
C GLN A 113 23.72 -16.67 -13.04
N LYS A 114 22.63 -17.39 -12.73
CA LYS A 114 22.68 -18.81 -12.34
C LYS A 114 23.24 -19.70 -13.43
N ASP A 115 22.92 -19.43 -14.70
CA ASP A 115 23.41 -20.24 -15.83
C ASP A 115 24.92 -20.03 -16.12
N ARG A 116 25.58 -19.06 -15.47
CA ARG A 116 27.01 -18.74 -15.65
C ARG A 116 27.89 -19.18 -14.48
N GLU A 117 27.30 -19.66 -13.38
CA GLU A 117 27.99 -20.25 -12.22
C GLU A 117 28.04 -21.78 -12.33
#